data_AF-V4JQ39-F1
#
_entry.id   AF-V4JQ39-F1
#
_cell.length_a   1.000
_cell.length_b   1.000
_cell.length_c   1.000
_cell.angle_alpha   90.00
_cell.angle_beta   90.00
_cell.angle_gamma   90.00
#
_symmetry.space_group_name_H-M   'P 1'
#
loop_
_entity.id
_entity.type
_entity.pdbx_description
1 polymer ?
#
loop_
_entity_poly.entity_id
_entity_poly.type
_entity_poly.pdbx_seq_one_letter_code
_entity_poly.pdbx_strand_id
1 'polypeptide(L)'
;MWHSQGIELTTREDINTAALMLILLLLAGCATQPTMAPAPIADNLVQDADMARQGWWYLRFRLDWPEGAQPAWHRDVLIADQVIRPILADNREAISLWRFHRRAVRDAAGHQFSFIFRSPASTAAKVYKQVGASPIAARLKRRGTLESIGYDDLRQLQRPDITDTSDQAWSRHMQAAWPAFIMGVSQLWLNLIEQIGRDGDWPRGLDARYRAIDASLNAIWRREGSHALLHHLNALFAYRPVIVTTRAPMRF
;
A
#
# COMPACT_ATOMS: atom_id res chain seq x y z
N MET A 1 -64.11 35.04 23.91
CA MET A 1 -63.99 34.24 22.68
C MET A 1 -62.59 34.43 22.12
N TRP A 2 -61.60 33.68 22.62
CA TRP A 2 -60.24 33.57 22.09
C TRP A 2 -59.78 32.13 22.36
N HIS A 3 -59.50 31.37 21.30
CA HIS A 3 -58.97 30.01 21.36
C HIS A 3 -57.45 30.05 21.57
N SER A 4 -56.96 29.41 22.63
CA SER A 4 -55.53 29.08 22.78
C SER A 4 -55.27 27.73 22.12
N GLN A 5 -54.49 27.70 21.05
CA GLN A 5 -53.92 26.47 20.49
C GLN A 5 -52.81 25.96 21.42
N GLY A 6 -52.90 24.69 21.81
CA GLY A 6 -51.86 23.99 22.57
C GLY A 6 -50.69 23.64 21.65
N ILE A 7 -49.48 23.98 22.09
CA ILE A 7 -48.24 23.47 21.50
C ILE A 7 -47.97 22.13 22.19
N GLU A 8 -48.11 21.03 21.44
CA GLU A 8 -47.67 19.70 21.89
C GLU A 8 -46.14 19.71 22.06
N LEU A 9 -45.70 19.49 23.29
CA LEU A 9 -44.30 19.24 23.63
C LEU A 9 -43.94 17.83 23.13
N THR A 10 -43.23 17.77 22.01
CA THR A 10 -42.55 16.55 21.56
C THR A 10 -41.68 16.01 22.69
N THR A 11 -41.93 14.77 23.09
CA THR A 11 -41.28 14.14 24.23
C THR A 11 -39.80 13.90 23.94
N ARG A 12 -39.00 13.95 25.01
CA ARG A 12 -37.53 13.86 24.99
C ARG A 12 -36.99 12.52 24.43
N GLU A 13 -37.86 11.55 24.21
CA GLU A 13 -37.53 10.23 23.69
C GLU A 13 -37.40 10.23 22.15
N ASP A 14 -38.21 11.02 21.43
CA ASP A 14 -38.19 11.06 19.95
C ASP A 14 -36.92 11.71 19.39
N ILE A 15 -36.33 12.64 20.15
CA ILE A 15 -35.07 13.31 19.79
C ILE A 15 -33.89 12.33 19.88
N ASN A 16 -33.94 11.37 20.80
CA ASN A 16 -32.85 10.40 21.01
C ASN A 16 -32.86 9.30 19.95
N THR A 17 -34.03 8.85 19.49
CA THR A 17 -34.14 7.86 18.39
C THR A 17 -33.77 8.46 17.04
N ALA A 18 -34.17 9.71 16.75
CA ALA A 18 -33.78 10.40 15.53
C ALA A 18 -32.26 10.68 15.47
N ALA A 19 -31.66 11.08 16.59
CA ALA A 19 -30.20 11.28 16.68
C ALA A 19 -29.41 9.96 16.53
N LEU A 20 -29.92 8.86 17.10
CA LEU A 20 -29.27 7.54 16.97
C LEU A 20 -29.35 6.99 15.54
N MET A 21 -30.47 7.17 14.82
CA MET A 21 -30.58 6.78 13.41
C MET A 21 -29.70 7.63 12.49
N LEU A 22 -29.54 8.93 12.75
CA LEU A 22 -28.68 9.81 11.96
C LEU A 22 -27.19 9.44 12.14
N ILE A 23 -26.77 9.05 13.35
CA ILE A 23 -25.40 8.57 13.61
C ILE A 23 -25.14 7.22 12.92
N LEU A 24 -26.12 6.31 12.90
CA LEU A 24 -26.02 5.03 12.17
C LEU A 24 -25.95 5.21 10.65
N LEU A 25 -26.64 6.21 10.09
CA LEU A 25 -26.58 6.54 8.65
C LEU A 25 -25.26 7.20 8.25
N LEU A 26 -24.63 7.99 9.13
CA LEU A 26 -23.34 8.64 8.87
C LEU A 26 -22.15 7.67 8.99
N LEU A 27 -22.29 6.56 9.72
CA LEU A 27 -21.26 5.52 9.83
C LEU A 27 -21.26 4.52 8.66
N ALA A 28 -22.28 4.52 7.81
CA ALA A 28 -22.35 3.68 6.60
C ALA A 28 -21.55 4.24 5.40
N GLY A 29 -20.93 5.42 5.53
CA GLY A 29 -20.29 6.16 4.43
C GLY A 29 -18.81 5.86 4.16
N CYS A 30 -18.17 4.93 4.88
CA CYS A 30 -16.74 4.65 4.70
C CYS A 30 -16.47 3.36 3.89
N ALA A 31 -16.28 3.55 2.58
CA ALA A 31 -15.36 2.79 1.73
C ALA A 31 -15.50 1.26 1.66
N THR A 32 -16.61 0.77 1.11
CA THR A 32 -16.63 -0.51 0.38
C THR A 32 -16.19 -0.25 -1.06
N GLN A 33 -14.88 -0.33 -1.33
CA GLN A 33 -14.47 -0.67 -2.69
C GLN A 33 -14.80 -2.15 -2.89
N PRO A 34 -15.62 -2.53 -3.90
CA PRO A 34 -15.89 -3.92 -4.18
C PRO A 34 -14.56 -4.63 -4.46
N THR A 35 -14.33 -5.70 -3.72
CA THR A 35 -13.23 -6.62 -4.01
C THR A 35 -13.58 -7.29 -5.33
N MET A 36 -13.07 -6.74 -6.43
CA MET A 36 -13.23 -7.33 -7.76
C MET A 36 -12.57 -8.70 -7.74
N ALA A 37 -13.35 -9.73 -8.06
CA ALA A 37 -12.83 -11.06 -8.37
C ALA A 37 -11.73 -10.93 -9.45
N PRO A 38 -10.72 -11.82 -9.49
CA PRO A 38 -9.70 -11.77 -10.52
C PRO A 38 -10.37 -11.87 -11.88
N ALA A 39 -10.31 -10.79 -12.66
CA ALA A 39 -10.79 -10.81 -14.03
C ALA A 39 -9.95 -11.82 -14.81
N PRO A 40 -10.57 -12.68 -15.64
CA PRO A 40 -9.82 -13.45 -16.63
C PRO A 40 -9.03 -12.46 -17.50
N ILE A 41 -7.76 -12.75 -17.74
CA ILE A 41 -6.93 -11.98 -18.68
C ILE A 41 -7.56 -12.19 -20.06
N ALA A 42 -8.45 -11.29 -20.46
CA ALA A 42 -9.10 -11.32 -21.75
C ALA A 42 -8.20 -10.62 -22.78
N ASP A 43 -7.95 -11.30 -23.91
CA ASP A 43 -7.06 -10.91 -25.00
C ASP A 43 -7.50 -9.67 -25.81
N ASN A 44 -8.50 -8.91 -25.35
CA ASN A 44 -8.95 -7.72 -26.06
C ASN A 44 -8.16 -6.49 -25.64
N LEU A 45 -7.17 -6.20 -26.49
CA LEU A 45 -6.23 -5.09 -26.40
C LEU A 45 -6.96 -3.74 -26.33
N VAL A 46 -6.51 -2.93 -25.39
CA VAL A 46 -6.67 -1.47 -25.35
C VAL A 46 -6.24 -0.89 -26.72
N GLN A 47 -6.91 0.16 -27.20
CA GLN A 47 -6.48 0.86 -28.43
C GLN A 47 -4.99 1.26 -28.33
N ASP A 48 -4.23 1.07 -29.42
CA ASP A 48 -2.76 1.22 -29.43
C ASP A 48 -2.24 2.53 -28.82
N ALA A 49 -3.00 3.62 -28.91
CA ALA A 49 -2.65 4.92 -28.32
C ALA A 49 -2.66 4.90 -26.77
N ASP A 50 -3.60 4.20 -26.14
CA ASP A 50 -3.66 4.05 -24.69
C ASP A 50 -2.66 2.98 -24.18
N MET A 51 -2.23 2.05 -25.05
CA MET A 51 -1.19 1.07 -24.71
C MET A 51 0.17 1.72 -24.45
N ALA A 52 0.48 2.82 -25.14
CA ALA A 52 1.74 3.58 -24.96
C ALA A 52 1.65 4.61 -23.83
N ARG A 53 0.43 5.05 -23.45
CA ARG A 53 0.23 6.04 -22.40
C ARG A 53 0.58 5.43 -21.05
N GLN A 54 1.35 6.17 -20.27
CA GLN A 54 1.75 5.76 -18.94
C GLN A 54 0.70 6.13 -17.90
N GLY A 55 0.52 5.29 -16.89
CA GLY A 55 -0.19 5.63 -15.66
C GLY A 55 0.05 4.61 -14.56
N TRP A 56 -0.66 4.76 -13.44
CA TRP A 56 -0.44 3.99 -12.23
C TRP A 56 -1.23 2.68 -12.19
N TRP A 57 -0.51 1.60 -11.87
CA TRP A 57 -1.00 0.23 -11.74
C TRP A 57 -0.64 -0.33 -10.37
N TYR A 58 -1.52 -1.19 -9.84
CA TYR A 58 -1.43 -1.76 -8.51
C TYR A 58 -1.42 -3.29 -8.58
N LEU A 59 -0.44 -3.85 -7.90
CA LEU A 59 -0.41 -5.24 -7.47
C LEU A 59 -0.64 -5.28 -5.97
N ARG A 60 -1.72 -5.95 -5.52
CA ARG A 60 -2.11 -6.02 -4.11
C ARG A 60 -2.03 -7.46 -3.62
N PHE A 61 -1.10 -7.76 -2.73
CA PHE A 61 -0.92 -9.05 -2.09
C PHE A 61 -1.63 -9.01 -0.74
N ARG A 62 -2.71 -9.78 -0.58
CA ARG A 62 -3.41 -9.89 0.70
C ARG A 62 -2.89 -11.11 1.46
N LEU A 63 -2.31 -10.87 2.62
CA LEU A 63 -1.68 -11.91 3.43
C LEU A 63 -2.65 -12.41 4.51
N ASP A 64 -2.49 -13.69 4.84
CA ASP A 64 -3.13 -14.27 6.03
C ASP A 64 -2.66 -13.53 7.28
N TRP A 65 -3.62 -13.04 8.06
CA TRP A 65 -3.40 -12.35 9.31
C TRP A 65 -4.47 -12.75 10.34
N PRO A 66 -4.21 -13.83 11.09
CA PRO A 66 -5.14 -14.35 12.09
C PRO A 66 -5.54 -13.30 13.14
N GLU A 67 -6.75 -13.44 13.68
CA GLU A 67 -7.24 -12.60 14.77
C GLU A 67 -6.32 -12.73 16.01
N GLY A 68 -6.14 -11.63 16.74
CA GLY A 68 -5.25 -11.58 17.92
C GLY A 68 -3.74 -11.62 17.63
N ALA A 69 -3.31 -11.98 16.42
CA ALA A 69 -1.89 -12.00 16.05
C ALA A 69 -1.37 -10.61 15.62
N GLN A 70 -0.05 -10.40 15.74
CA GLN A 70 0.64 -9.28 15.08
C GLN A 70 0.80 -9.56 13.57
N PRO A 71 0.79 -8.53 12.71
CA PRO A 71 1.05 -8.71 11.29
C PRO A 71 2.44 -9.34 11.06
N ALA A 72 2.49 -10.33 10.17
CA ALA A 72 3.71 -11.04 9.82
C ALA A 72 4.53 -10.23 8.79
N TRP A 73 5.06 -9.08 9.21
CA TRP A 73 5.73 -8.08 8.37
C TRP A 73 6.90 -8.61 7.54
N HIS A 74 7.56 -9.67 7.99
CA HIS A 74 8.64 -10.34 7.25
C HIS A 74 8.17 -10.98 5.94
N ARG A 75 6.87 -11.26 5.81
CA ARG A 75 6.30 -11.79 4.56
C ARG A 75 6.25 -10.71 3.47
N ASP A 76 6.11 -9.44 3.83
CA ASP A 76 6.23 -8.32 2.88
C ASP A 76 7.65 -8.26 2.31
N VAL A 77 8.66 -8.41 3.18
CA VAL A 77 10.09 -8.46 2.80
C VAL A 77 10.35 -9.60 1.83
N LEU A 78 9.79 -10.78 2.12
CA LEU A 78 9.86 -11.95 1.24
C LEU A 78 9.26 -11.65 -0.14
N ILE A 79 8.04 -11.10 -0.20
CA ILE A 79 7.38 -10.80 -1.47
C ILE A 79 8.16 -9.73 -2.25
N ALA A 80 8.64 -8.68 -1.58
CA ALA A 80 9.43 -7.63 -2.20
C ALA A 80 10.68 -8.19 -2.89
N ASP A 81 11.45 -9.04 -2.19
CA ASP A 81 12.71 -9.57 -2.73
C ASP A 81 12.51 -10.73 -3.71
N GLN A 82 11.68 -11.72 -3.36
CA GLN A 82 11.62 -12.98 -4.12
C GLN A 82 10.55 -12.97 -5.22
N VAL A 83 9.61 -12.03 -5.20
CA VAL A 83 8.58 -11.89 -6.23
C VAL A 83 8.81 -10.61 -7.02
N ILE A 84 8.88 -9.45 -6.35
CA ILE A 84 8.85 -8.17 -7.06
C ILE A 84 10.22 -7.76 -7.60
N ARG A 85 11.31 -7.89 -6.84
CA ARG A 85 12.65 -7.47 -7.29
C ARG A 85 13.07 -8.04 -8.66
N PRO A 86 12.96 -9.35 -8.95
CA PRO A 86 13.30 -9.86 -10.28
C PRO A 86 12.38 -9.29 -11.37
N ILE A 87 11.09 -9.13 -11.09
CA ILE A 87 10.12 -8.55 -12.03
C ILE A 87 10.45 -7.08 -12.32
N LEU A 88 10.81 -6.32 -11.29
CA LEU A 88 11.22 -4.93 -11.42
C LEU A 88 12.51 -4.82 -12.25
N ALA A 89 13.48 -5.72 -12.04
CA ALA A 89 14.71 -5.75 -12.84
C ALA A 89 14.42 -6.00 -14.33
N ASP A 90 13.55 -6.96 -14.65
CA ASP A 90 13.18 -7.33 -16.03
C ASP A 90 12.36 -6.27 -16.79
N ASN A 91 11.85 -5.26 -16.07
CA ASN A 91 10.96 -4.23 -16.63
C ASN A 91 11.41 -2.81 -16.28
N ARG A 92 12.64 -2.65 -15.79
CA ARG A 92 13.12 -1.39 -15.19
C ARG A 92 13.07 -0.21 -16.16
N GLU A 93 13.34 -0.45 -17.44
CA GLU A 93 13.33 0.60 -18.47
C GLU A 93 11.92 1.12 -18.78
N ALA A 94 10.89 0.29 -18.61
CA ALA A 94 9.51 0.64 -18.93
C ALA A 94 8.71 1.14 -17.71
N ILE A 95 9.19 0.88 -16.49
CA ILE A 95 8.61 1.36 -15.24
C ILE A 95 9.26 2.69 -14.86
N SER A 96 8.55 3.78 -15.07
CA SER A 96 9.07 5.14 -14.83
C SER A 96 9.13 5.53 -13.36
N LEU A 97 8.16 5.06 -12.56
CA LEU A 97 8.08 5.29 -11.11
C LEU A 97 7.51 4.07 -10.44
N TRP A 98 7.88 3.82 -9.18
CA TRP A 98 7.28 2.75 -8.40
C TRP A 98 7.48 2.95 -6.91
N ARG A 99 6.69 2.24 -6.10
CA ARG A 99 6.84 2.20 -4.65
C ARG A 99 6.28 0.92 -4.06
N PHE A 100 6.73 0.62 -2.85
CA PHE A 100 6.03 -0.32 -1.98
C PHE A 100 5.09 0.42 -1.04
N HIS A 101 3.96 -0.20 -0.75
CA HIS A 101 3.06 0.24 0.31
C HIS A 101 2.70 -0.95 1.19
N ARG A 102 2.84 -0.78 2.49
CA ARG A 102 2.64 -1.81 3.51
C ARG A 102 1.55 -1.33 4.45
N ARG A 103 0.53 -2.15 4.69
CA ARG A 103 -0.54 -1.82 5.62
C ARG A 103 -1.03 -3.05 6.35
N ALA A 104 -1.45 -2.86 7.59
CA ALA A 104 -2.13 -3.88 8.38
C ALA A 104 -3.16 -3.21 9.27
N VAL A 105 -4.41 -3.19 8.81
CA VAL A 105 -5.56 -2.62 9.51
C VAL A 105 -6.65 -3.69 9.58
N ARG A 106 -7.37 -3.80 10.70
CA ARG A 106 -8.47 -4.75 10.89
C ARG A 106 -9.73 -4.27 10.16
N ASP A 107 -9.61 -4.12 8.84
CA ASP A 107 -10.70 -3.77 7.93
C ASP A 107 -10.79 -4.79 6.78
N ALA A 108 -11.62 -4.49 5.79
CA ALA A 108 -11.83 -5.37 4.63
C ALA A 108 -10.54 -5.65 3.85
N ALA A 109 -9.51 -4.80 3.93
CA ALA A 109 -8.25 -5.00 3.21
C ALA A 109 -7.21 -5.79 4.02
N GLY A 110 -7.26 -5.72 5.36
CA GLY A 110 -6.44 -6.57 6.23
C GLY A 110 -4.95 -6.25 6.19
N HIS A 111 -4.11 -7.29 6.24
CA HIS A 111 -2.67 -7.18 5.99
C HIS A 111 -2.42 -7.24 4.49
N GLN A 112 -2.03 -6.11 3.92
CA GLN A 112 -1.80 -5.96 2.49
C GLN A 112 -0.41 -5.38 2.22
N PHE A 113 0.31 -6.06 1.34
CA PHE A 113 1.51 -5.54 0.68
C PHE A 113 1.14 -5.11 -0.74
N SER A 114 1.58 -3.93 -1.18
CA SER A 114 1.28 -3.43 -2.52
C SER A 114 2.55 -2.97 -3.24
N PHE A 115 2.66 -3.38 -4.50
CA PHE A 115 3.61 -2.80 -5.44
C PHE A 115 2.81 -1.89 -6.38
N ILE A 116 3.12 -0.60 -6.33
CA ILE A 116 2.43 0.44 -7.09
C ILE A 116 3.45 0.99 -8.09
N PHE A 117 3.15 0.94 -9.37
CA PHE A 117 4.13 1.28 -10.40
C PHE A 117 3.48 2.04 -11.56
N ARG A 118 4.28 2.87 -12.21
CA ARG A 118 3.88 3.71 -13.34
C ARG A 118 4.53 3.17 -14.60
N SER A 119 3.71 2.73 -15.55
CA SER A 119 4.16 2.15 -16.81
C SER A 119 3.06 2.29 -17.88
N PRO A 120 3.34 1.96 -19.14
CA PRO A 120 2.30 1.69 -20.12
C PRO A 120 1.50 0.44 -19.72
N ALA A 121 0.28 0.30 -20.23
CA ALA A 121 -0.60 -0.83 -19.92
C ALA A 121 0.00 -2.19 -20.35
N SER A 122 0.79 -2.20 -21.43
CA SER A 122 1.46 -3.42 -21.93
C SER A 122 2.51 -3.95 -20.95
N THR A 123 3.27 -3.05 -20.32
CA THR A 123 4.20 -3.41 -19.25
C THR A 123 3.47 -3.90 -18.01
N ALA A 124 2.33 -3.29 -17.65
CA ALA A 124 1.51 -3.75 -16.53
C ALA A 124 0.99 -5.18 -16.78
N ALA A 125 0.51 -5.48 -17.99
CA ALA A 125 0.12 -6.82 -18.39
C ALA A 125 1.27 -7.84 -18.25
N LYS A 126 2.48 -7.48 -18.72
CA LYS A 126 3.67 -8.32 -18.57
C LYS A 126 4.01 -8.59 -17.11
N VAL A 127 4.00 -7.55 -16.27
CA VAL A 127 4.23 -7.64 -14.83
C VAL A 127 3.20 -8.55 -14.15
N TYR A 128 1.91 -8.41 -14.47
CA TYR A 128 0.85 -9.26 -13.91
C TYR A 128 1.04 -10.74 -14.30
N LYS A 129 1.40 -10.99 -15.57
CA LYS A 129 1.72 -12.34 -16.06
C LYS A 129 2.92 -12.94 -15.31
N GLN A 130 3.99 -12.16 -15.09
CA GLN A 130 5.16 -12.62 -14.35
C GLN A 130 4.85 -12.92 -12.88
N VAL A 131 4.02 -12.09 -12.22
CA VAL A 131 3.53 -12.39 -10.86
C VAL A 131 2.71 -13.68 -10.84
N GLY A 132 1.80 -13.86 -11.81
CA GLY A 132 0.99 -15.08 -11.93
C GLY A 132 1.83 -16.35 -12.15
N ALA A 133 2.97 -16.23 -12.84
CA ALA A 133 3.92 -17.32 -13.08
C ALA A 133 4.94 -17.52 -11.94
N SER A 134 4.94 -16.68 -10.90
CA SER A 134 5.95 -16.76 -9.84
C SER A 134 5.80 -18.04 -9.00
N PRO A 135 6.82 -18.92 -8.96
CA PRO A 135 6.76 -20.13 -8.15
C PRO A 135 6.69 -19.82 -6.65
N ILE A 136 7.27 -18.69 -6.23
CA ILE A 136 7.22 -18.21 -4.85
C ILE A 136 5.79 -17.77 -4.50
N ALA A 137 5.15 -16.95 -5.33
CA ALA A 137 3.77 -16.52 -5.09
C ALA A 137 2.81 -17.73 -5.05
N ALA A 138 2.96 -18.68 -5.99
CA ALA A 138 2.17 -19.91 -6.02
C ALA A 138 2.38 -20.76 -4.75
N ARG A 139 3.62 -20.86 -4.26
CA ARG A 139 3.94 -21.56 -3.01
C ARG A 139 3.29 -20.90 -1.79
N LEU A 140 3.30 -19.57 -1.71
CA LEU A 140 2.67 -18.83 -0.61
C LEU A 140 1.15 -19.01 -0.60
N LYS A 141 0.51 -19.00 -1.78
CA LYS A 141 -0.93 -19.31 -1.92
C LYS A 141 -1.27 -20.72 -1.45
N ARG A 142 -0.53 -21.74 -1.91
CA ARG A 142 -0.76 -23.13 -1.49
C ARG A 142 -0.62 -23.36 0.01
N ARG A 143 0.18 -22.54 0.69
CA ARG A 143 0.39 -22.60 2.15
C ARG A 143 -0.60 -21.74 2.94
N GLY A 144 -1.56 -21.10 2.29
CA GLY A 144 -2.48 -20.17 2.94
C GLY A 144 -1.80 -18.90 3.47
N THR A 145 -0.53 -18.65 3.14
CA THR A 145 0.20 -17.46 3.58
C THR A 145 -0.21 -16.21 2.81
N LEU A 146 -0.54 -16.40 1.53
CA LEU A 146 -1.04 -15.38 0.63
C LEU A 146 -2.47 -15.76 0.26
N GLU A 147 -3.45 -15.00 0.73
CA GLU A 147 -4.87 -15.26 0.49
C GLU A 147 -5.23 -14.95 -0.97
N SER A 148 -4.82 -13.78 -1.46
CA SER A 148 -5.14 -13.35 -2.81
C SER A 148 -4.10 -12.38 -3.39
N ILE A 149 -4.12 -12.25 -4.73
CA ILE A 149 -3.39 -11.21 -5.45
C ILE A 149 -4.42 -10.47 -6.30
N GLY A 150 -4.57 -9.16 -6.05
CA GLY A 150 -5.42 -8.26 -6.82
C GLY A 150 -4.62 -7.47 -7.86
N TYR A 151 -5.26 -7.26 -9.01
CA TYR A 151 -4.75 -6.51 -10.16
C TYR A 151 -5.75 -5.43 -10.54
N ASP A 152 -5.31 -4.33 -11.13
CA ASP A 152 -6.24 -3.38 -11.76
C ASP A 152 -6.71 -3.88 -13.13
N ASP A 153 -7.84 -3.34 -13.62
CA ASP A 153 -8.34 -3.62 -14.96
C ASP A 153 -7.48 -2.90 -16.01
N LEU A 154 -6.77 -3.68 -16.83
CA LEU A 154 -5.88 -3.17 -17.88
C LEU A 154 -6.64 -2.42 -18.98
N ARG A 155 -7.96 -2.60 -19.11
CA ARG A 155 -8.79 -1.93 -20.11
C ARG A 155 -9.07 -0.47 -19.78
N GLN A 156 -8.80 -0.05 -18.56
CA GLN A 156 -9.11 1.29 -18.08
C GLN A 156 -7.93 1.90 -17.34
N LEU A 157 -7.33 2.93 -17.94
CA LEU A 157 -6.29 3.72 -17.27
C LEU A 157 -6.93 4.67 -16.24
N GLN A 158 -7.14 4.16 -15.03
CA GLN A 158 -7.84 4.91 -13.98
C GLN A 158 -7.04 6.09 -13.41
N ARG A 159 -5.70 6.07 -13.54
CA ARG A 159 -4.78 7.02 -12.87
C ARG A 159 -3.64 7.43 -13.81
N PRO A 160 -3.90 8.26 -14.82
CA PRO A 160 -2.90 8.65 -15.81
C PRO A 160 -1.83 9.62 -15.26
N ASP A 161 -2.17 10.44 -14.27
CA ASP A 161 -1.35 11.55 -13.82
C ASP A 161 -0.37 11.12 -12.74
N ILE A 162 0.83 11.71 -12.76
CA ILE A 162 1.90 11.38 -11.80
C ILE A 162 1.46 11.61 -10.35
N THR A 163 0.54 12.54 -10.10
CA THR A 163 0.04 12.94 -8.78
C THR A 163 -1.11 12.08 -8.26
N ASP A 164 -1.73 11.21 -9.08
CA ASP A 164 -2.93 10.44 -8.71
C ASP A 164 -2.74 9.48 -7.53
N THR A 165 -1.49 9.30 -7.13
CA THR A 165 -1.02 8.37 -6.11
C THR A 165 -0.59 9.12 -4.83
N SER A 166 -0.58 10.45 -4.86
CA SER A 166 -0.25 11.33 -3.74
C SER A 166 -1.49 11.65 -2.89
N ASP A 167 -1.27 12.07 -1.64
CA ASP A 167 -2.37 12.51 -0.76
C ASP A 167 -2.96 13.84 -1.27
N GLN A 168 -4.28 13.88 -1.44
CA GLN A 168 -5.01 15.05 -1.95
C GLN A 168 -4.98 16.23 -0.97
N ALA A 169 -4.77 15.99 0.32
CA ALA A 169 -4.64 17.04 1.32
C ALA A 169 -3.30 17.79 1.25
N TRP A 170 -2.30 17.25 0.55
CA TRP A 170 -1.01 17.91 0.38
C TRP A 170 -1.07 19.05 -0.65
N SER A 171 -0.12 19.99 -0.55
CA SER A 171 0.06 21.01 -1.58
C SER A 171 0.38 20.37 -2.94
N ARG A 172 0.04 21.07 -4.04
CA ARG A 172 0.34 20.57 -5.40
C ARG A 172 1.83 20.30 -5.62
N HIS A 173 2.70 21.12 -5.03
CA HIS A 173 4.15 20.90 -5.09
C HIS A 173 4.56 19.59 -4.42
N MET A 174 4.02 19.30 -3.24
CA MET A 174 4.27 18.04 -2.55
C MET A 174 3.71 16.86 -3.35
N GLN A 175 2.46 16.96 -3.84
CA GLN A 175 1.86 15.90 -4.67
C GLN A 175 2.70 15.56 -5.90
N ALA A 176 3.30 16.57 -6.55
CA ALA A 176 4.15 16.39 -7.73
C ALA A 176 5.54 15.83 -7.40
N ALA A 177 6.16 16.25 -6.29
CA ALA A 177 7.50 15.80 -5.90
C ALA A 177 7.51 14.41 -5.22
N TRP A 178 6.43 14.09 -4.51
CA TRP A 178 6.33 12.91 -3.66
C TRP A 178 6.58 11.56 -4.38
N PRO A 179 6.07 11.31 -5.60
CA PRO A 179 6.29 10.05 -6.31
C PRO A 179 7.77 9.69 -6.53
N ALA A 180 8.62 10.68 -6.83
CA ALA A 180 10.05 10.46 -6.99
C ALA A 180 10.73 10.19 -5.64
N PHE A 181 10.36 10.96 -4.60
CA PHE A 181 10.88 10.78 -3.25
C PHE A 181 10.58 9.38 -2.70
N ILE A 182 9.32 8.94 -2.74
CA ILE A 182 8.92 7.64 -2.19
C ILE A 182 9.50 6.46 -2.97
N MET A 183 9.75 6.63 -4.27
CA MET A 183 10.46 5.62 -5.07
C MET A 183 11.89 5.45 -4.55
N GLY A 184 12.59 6.56 -4.27
CA GLY A 184 13.93 6.52 -3.66
C GLY A 184 13.93 5.80 -2.30
N VAL A 185 12.93 6.06 -1.46
CA VAL A 185 12.75 5.36 -0.17
C VAL A 185 12.50 3.86 -0.38
N SER A 186 11.64 3.50 -1.34
CA SER A 186 11.33 2.10 -1.67
C SER A 186 12.55 1.36 -2.23
N GLN A 187 13.35 2.04 -3.06
CA GLN A 187 14.60 1.51 -3.61
C GLN A 187 15.64 1.28 -2.51
N LEU A 188 15.82 2.23 -1.58
CA LEU A 188 16.70 2.05 -0.43
C LEU A 188 16.29 0.83 0.39
N TRP A 189 15.00 0.72 0.72
CA TRP A 189 14.48 -0.41 1.49
C TRP A 189 14.73 -1.75 0.78
N LEU A 190 14.46 -1.83 -0.53
CA LEU A 190 14.72 -3.03 -1.32
C LEU A 190 16.21 -3.40 -1.38
N ASN A 191 17.08 -2.40 -1.54
CA ASN A 191 18.52 -2.61 -1.57
C ASN A 191 19.05 -3.11 -0.23
N LEU A 192 18.53 -2.59 0.90
CA LEU A 192 18.90 -3.08 2.23
C LEU A 192 18.49 -4.55 2.40
N ILE A 193 17.29 -4.93 1.96
CA ILE A 193 16.84 -6.33 2.00
C ILE A 193 17.80 -7.23 1.22
N GLU A 194 18.19 -6.81 0.02
CA GLU A 194 19.11 -7.58 -0.81
C GLU A 194 20.49 -7.70 -0.17
N GLN A 195 21.07 -6.61 0.33
CA GLN A 195 22.38 -6.59 0.97
C GLN A 195 22.39 -7.48 2.23
N ILE A 196 21.43 -7.27 3.14
CA ILE A 196 21.26 -8.11 4.33
C ILE A 196 21.08 -9.59 3.90
N GLY A 197 20.23 -9.85 2.92
CA GLY A 197 19.96 -11.19 2.42
C GLY A 197 21.19 -11.90 1.85
N ARG A 198 22.18 -11.16 1.33
CA ARG A 198 23.44 -11.67 0.76
C ARG A 198 24.50 -11.92 1.83
N ASP A 199 24.61 -11.03 2.81
CA ASP A 199 25.78 -10.98 3.70
C ASP A 199 25.63 -11.85 4.97
N GLY A 200 24.42 -12.32 5.28
CA GLY A 200 24.16 -13.10 6.49
C GLY A 200 24.13 -14.62 6.30
N ASP A 201 24.56 -15.33 7.33
CA ASP A 201 24.26 -16.75 7.51
C ASP A 201 22.85 -16.90 8.08
N TRP A 202 21.88 -17.15 7.20
CA TRP A 202 20.46 -17.14 7.56
C TRP A 202 19.93 -18.54 7.86
N PRO A 203 18.94 -18.65 8.78
CA PRO A 203 18.26 -19.91 9.03
C PRO A 203 17.74 -20.58 7.76
N ARG A 204 17.82 -21.91 7.72
CA ARG A 204 17.22 -22.69 6.63
C ARG A 204 15.70 -22.50 6.62
N GLY A 205 15.12 -22.48 5.43
CA GLY A 205 13.69 -22.32 5.23
C GLY A 205 13.28 -20.86 5.01
N LEU A 206 12.36 -20.67 4.07
CA LEU A 206 12.04 -19.34 3.53
C LEU A 206 11.46 -18.38 4.58
N ASP A 207 10.48 -18.84 5.38
CA ASP A 207 9.85 -17.98 6.41
C ASP A 207 10.84 -17.56 7.50
N ALA A 208 11.61 -18.52 8.04
CA ALA A 208 12.61 -18.26 9.07
C ALA A 208 13.73 -17.33 8.58
N ARG A 209 14.20 -17.51 7.34
CA ARG A 209 15.16 -16.60 6.71
C ARG A 209 14.64 -15.17 6.67
N TYR A 210 13.44 -14.94 6.12
CA TYR A 210 12.92 -13.58 5.99
C TYR A 210 12.53 -12.94 7.32
N ARG A 211 12.16 -13.74 8.32
CA ARG A 211 11.98 -13.24 9.70
C ARG A 211 13.30 -12.69 10.28
N ALA A 212 14.42 -13.37 10.04
CA ALA A 212 15.73 -12.91 10.48
C ALA A 212 16.21 -11.66 9.71
N ILE A 213 15.95 -11.61 8.39
CA ILE A 213 16.22 -10.43 7.56
C ILE A 213 15.40 -9.23 8.03
N ASP A 214 14.09 -9.37 8.26
CA ASP A 214 13.23 -8.31 8.75
C ASP A 214 13.66 -7.80 10.14
N ALA A 215 14.07 -8.71 11.04
CA ALA A 215 14.63 -8.33 12.33
C ALA A 215 15.91 -7.49 12.20
N SER A 216 16.81 -7.87 11.27
CA SER A 216 18.06 -7.15 11.00
C SER A 216 17.79 -5.77 10.38
N LEU A 217 16.85 -5.71 9.42
CA LEU A 217 16.40 -4.47 8.81
C LEU A 217 15.81 -3.50 9.84
N ASN A 218 14.96 -4.01 10.74
CA ASN A 218 14.39 -3.22 11.85
C ASN A 218 15.46 -2.77 12.85
N ALA A 219 16.54 -3.53 13.03
CA ALA A 219 17.66 -3.12 13.87
C ALA A 219 18.46 -1.96 13.24
N ILE A 220 18.72 -2.01 11.93
CA ILE A 220 19.35 -0.92 11.17
C ILE A 220 18.48 0.33 11.26
N TRP A 221 17.18 0.24 10.94
CA TRP A 221 16.27 1.39 11.04
C TRP A 221 16.30 2.05 12.43
N ARG A 222 16.23 1.25 13.50
CA ARG A 222 16.24 1.78 14.88
C ARG A 222 17.55 2.45 15.29
N ARG A 223 18.70 1.92 14.84
CA ARG A 223 20.02 2.45 15.22
C ARG A 223 20.48 3.60 14.34
N GLU A 224 20.22 3.50 13.05
CA GLU A 224 20.83 4.36 12.03
C GLU A 224 19.82 5.29 11.37
N GLY A 225 18.51 5.01 11.43
CA GLY A 225 17.48 5.78 10.73
C GLY A 225 17.44 7.26 11.12
N SER A 226 17.71 7.61 12.39
CA SER A 226 17.76 9.00 12.83
C SER A 226 18.89 9.78 12.16
N HIS A 227 20.06 9.17 11.98
CA HIS A 227 21.21 9.82 11.36
C HIS A 227 21.17 9.69 9.83
N ALA A 228 21.11 8.47 9.30
CA ALA A 228 21.19 8.21 7.87
C ALA A 228 20.01 8.83 7.08
N LEU A 229 18.82 8.92 7.70
CA LEU A 229 17.60 9.34 6.99
C LEU A 229 17.07 10.66 7.53
N LEU A 230 16.78 10.77 8.83
CA LEU A 230 16.14 11.98 9.36
C LEU A 230 17.09 13.18 9.36
N HIS A 231 18.34 13.03 9.82
CA HIS A 231 19.32 14.11 9.82
C HIS A 231 19.64 14.59 8.39
N HIS A 232 19.91 13.69 7.46
CA HIS A 232 20.20 14.07 6.07
C HIS A 232 18.98 14.66 5.35
N LEU A 233 17.77 14.14 5.58
CA LEU A 233 16.56 14.75 5.04
C LEU A 233 16.37 16.18 5.57
N ASN A 234 16.54 16.38 6.88
CA ASN A 234 16.41 17.70 7.49
C ASN A 234 17.50 18.68 6.99
N ALA A 235 18.71 18.19 6.69
CA ALA A 235 19.78 18.99 6.13
C ALA A 235 19.37 19.62 4.77
N LEU A 236 18.62 18.89 3.93
CA LEU A 236 18.10 19.43 2.66
C LEU A 236 17.13 20.61 2.86
N PHE A 237 16.47 20.67 4.03
CA PHE A 237 15.59 21.77 4.43
C PHE A 237 16.29 22.75 5.38
N ALA A 238 17.62 22.84 5.33
CA ALA A 238 18.43 23.73 6.15
C ALA A 238 18.15 23.61 7.65
N TYR A 239 17.88 22.38 8.12
CA TYR A 239 17.60 22.04 9.51
C TYR A 239 16.42 22.79 10.14
N ARG A 240 15.46 23.24 9.32
CA ARG A 240 14.24 23.88 9.82
C ARG A 240 13.45 22.91 10.69
N PRO A 241 12.97 23.32 11.89
CA PRO A 241 12.17 22.45 12.74
C PRO A 241 10.92 21.93 12.02
N VAL A 242 10.65 20.63 12.16
CA VAL A 242 9.40 19.99 11.71
C VAL A 242 8.54 19.70 12.93
N ILE A 243 7.25 20.03 12.85
CA ILE A 243 6.30 19.72 13.92
C ILE A 243 6.05 18.22 13.90
N VAL A 244 6.49 17.55 14.96
CA VAL A 244 6.17 16.15 15.26
C VAL A 244 5.13 16.16 16.39
N THR A 245 3.92 15.65 16.11
CA THR A 245 2.77 15.73 17.02
C THR A 245 2.83 14.77 18.22
N THR A 246 3.92 14.02 18.40
CA THR A 246 4.08 13.03 19.49
C THR A 246 5.45 13.14 20.16
N ARG A 247 5.46 13.07 21.51
CA ARG A 247 6.68 13.02 22.35
C ARG A 247 7.15 11.59 22.66
N ALA A 248 6.47 10.57 22.14
CA ALA A 248 6.81 9.15 22.31
C ALA A 248 7.64 8.65 21.11
N PRO A 249 8.25 7.44 21.17
CA PRO A 249 8.79 6.79 19.97
C PRO A 249 7.77 6.84 18.83
N MET A 250 8.16 7.47 17.72
CA MET A 250 7.26 7.66 16.58
C MET A 250 6.95 6.31 15.94
N ARG A 251 5.67 5.95 15.95
CA ARG A 251 5.10 4.89 15.13
C ARG A 251 4.11 5.56 14.18
N PHE A 252 4.38 5.47 12.88
CA PHE A 252 3.49 5.93 11.82
C PHE A 252 2.56 4.79 11.38
#